data_AF-A0A833W5U9-F1
#
_entry.id   AF-A0A833W5U9-F1
#
_cell.length_a   1.000
_cell.length_b   1.000
_cell.length_c   1.000
_cell.angle_alpha   90.00
_cell.angle_beta   90.00
_cell.angle_gamma   90.00
#
_symmetry.space_group_name_H-M   'P 1'
#
loop_
_entity.id
_entity.type
_entity.pdbx_description
1 polymer ?
#
loop_
_entity_poly.entity_id
_entity_poly.type
_entity_poly.pdbx_seq_one_letter_code
_entity_poly.pdbx_strand_id
1 'polypeptide(L)'
;MLTDLQIVAIAVTGVTLVLMIMAARVMLPKKTDEVDESLQAMINGFDFALPDEVEEYRKGKEEHPEDTDKCFQLLFRRAVADIPLIRKIQSESSGIQRLKKNDILKDGSFLSYKLAEEMINDEINEVRREAEELKPGEGWPDKIFPQAVQFMNHIAEQQMAAQRKAAEAQMKATQAARAKAMAQAEAAETAVKNIEAQVAAKESEEETLRKRK
;
A
#
# COMPACT_ATOMS: atom_id res chain seq x y z
N MET A 1 20.59 55.89 -50.15
CA MET A 1 20.95 56.10 -48.73
C MET A 1 19.67 56.10 -47.95
N LEU A 2 19.55 55.27 -46.90
CA LEU A 2 18.38 55.31 -46.02
C LEU A 2 18.42 56.61 -45.23
N THR A 3 17.27 57.23 -45.06
CA THR A 3 17.14 58.42 -44.21
C THR A 3 17.28 58.02 -42.74
N ASP A 4 17.81 58.91 -41.90
CA ASP A 4 18.01 58.63 -40.47
C ASP A 4 16.73 58.13 -39.77
N LEU A 5 15.58 58.64 -40.22
CA LEU A 5 14.26 58.22 -39.74
C LEU A 5 13.95 56.75 -40.07
N GLN A 6 14.35 56.26 -41.25
CA GLN A 6 14.15 54.86 -41.63
C GLN A 6 15.08 53.93 -40.85
N ILE A 7 16.29 54.37 -40.51
CA ILE A 7 17.23 53.59 -39.69
C ILE A 7 16.68 53.43 -38.27
N VAL A 8 16.19 54.52 -37.67
CA VAL A 8 15.57 54.49 -36.34
C VAL A 8 14.30 53.63 -36.33
N ALA A 9 13.44 53.76 -37.36
CA ALA A 9 12.22 52.96 -37.47
C ALA A 9 12.52 51.45 -37.56
N ILE A 10 13.55 51.05 -38.33
CA ILE A 10 13.95 49.64 -38.43
C ILE A 10 14.51 49.14 -37.09
N ALA A 11 15.31 49.95 -36.39
CA ALA A 11 15.87 49.58 -35.09
C ALA A 11 14.78 49.37 -34.03
N VAL A 12 13.82 50.31 -33.93
CA VAL A 12 12.71 50.21 -32.97
C VAL A 12 11.79 49.03 -33.30
N THR A 13 11.53 48.78 -34.59
CA THR A 13 10.72 47.63 -35.03
C THR A 13 11.43 46.30 -34.72
N GLY A 14 12.76 46.25 -34.87
CA GLY A 14 13.55 45.07 -34.50
C GLY A 14 13.49 44.78 -32.99
N VAL A 15 13.67 45.81 -32.16
CA VAL A 15 13.62 45.66 -30.69
C VAL A 15 12.23 45.23 -30.21
N THR A 16 11.17 45.83 -30.75
CA THR A 16 9.79 45.46 -30.40
C THR A 16 9.45 44.03 -30.80
N LEU A 17 9.95 43.56 -31.94
CA LEU A 17 9.74 42.18 -32.38
C LEU A 17 10.47 41.16 -31.48
N VAL A 18 11.69 41.47 -31.03
CA VAL A 18 12.43 40.64 -30.05
C VAL A 18 11.70 40.58 -28.71
N LEU A 19 11.20 41.71 -28.22
CA LEU A 19 10.43 41.77 -26.98
C LEU A 19 9.12 40.98 -27.09
N MET A 20 8.42 41.04 -28.23
CA MET A 20 7.23 40.23 -28.49
C MET A 20 7.55 38.73 -28.52
N ILE A 21 8.67 38.32 -29.12
CA ILE A 21 9.10 36.91 -29.13
C ILE A 21 9.43 36.44 -27.71
N MET A 22 10.12 37.26 -26.90
CA MET A 22 10.40 36.93 -25.51
C MET A 22 9.13 36.85 -24.67
N ALA A 23 8.19 37.80 -24.83
CA ALA A 23 6.90 37.76 -24.14
C ALA A 23 6.08 36.52 -24.52
N ALA A 24 6.05 36.16 -25.81
CA ALA A 24 5.40 34.93 -26.28
C ALA A 24 6.07 33.67 -25.71
N ARG A 25 7.40 33.64 -25.61
CA ARG A 25 8.17 32.54 -24.97
C ARG A 25 7.90 32.41 -23.48
N VAL A 26 7.64 33.52 -22.77
CA VAL A 26 7.29 33.51 -21.34
C VAL A 26 5.83 33.14 -21.11
N MET A 27 4.92 33.53 -22.01
CA MET A 27 3.49 33.23 -21.89
C MET A 27 3.09 31.84 -22.42
N LEU A 28 3.92 31.21 -23.24
CA LEU A 28 3.69 29.82 -23.63
C LEU A 28 4.05 28.89 -22.46
N PRO A 29 3.12 28.07 -21.96
CA PRO A 29 3.41 27.12 -20.89
C PRO A 29 4.51 26.18 -21.38
N LYS A 30 5.62 26.13 -20.64
CA LYS A 30 6.66 25.12 -20.87
C LYS A 30 6.00 23.75 -20.71
N LYS A 31 5.98 22.94 -21.76
CA LYS A 31 5.61 21.53 -21.66
C LYS A 31 6.61 20.90 -20.69
N THR A 32 6.15 20.58 -19.50
CA THR A 32 6.84 19.72 -18.55
C THR A 32 6.83 18.33 -19.15
N ASP A 33 8.00 17.79 -19.48
CA ASP A 33 8.13 16.41 -19.93
C ASP A 33 7.68 15.50 -18.77
N GLU A 34 6.85 14.48 -19.05
CA GLU A 34 6.31 13.51 -18.06
C GLU A 34 7.41 12.85 -17.19
N VAL A 35 8.65 12.84 -17.68
CA VAL A 35 9.82 12.35 -16.95
C VAL A 35 10.18 13.25 -15.75
N ASP A 36 10.05 14.57 -15.89
CA ASP A 36 10.26 15.51 -14.78
C ASP A 36 9.16 15.35 -13.73
N GLU A 37 7.92 15.03 -14.10
CA GLU A 37 6.83 14.81 -13.16
C GLU A 37 7.06 13.55 -12.31
N SER A 38 7.59 12.47 -12.89
CA SER A 38 7.97 11.25 -12.16
C SER A 38 9.17 11.44 -11.22
N LEU A 39 10.17 12.21 -11.65
CA LEU A 39 11.35 12.53 -10.83
C LEU A 39 10.98 13.54 -9.74
N GLN A 40 10.05 14.44 -10.01
CA GLN A 40 9.53 15.42 -9.07
C GLN A 40 8.58 14.77 -8.06
N ALA A 41 7.80 13.77 -8.45
CA ALA A 41 7.06 12.89 -7.53
C ALA A 41 8.01 12.07 -6.63
N MET A 42 9.11 11.55 -7.19
CA MET A 42 10.15 10.83 -6.45
C MET A 42 10.94 11.76 -5.50
N ILE A 43 11.05 13.05 -5.81
CA ILE A 43 11.68 14.09 -4.97
C ILE A 43 10.69 14.73 -3.98
N ASN A 44 9.37 14.66 -4.22
CA ASN A 44 8.31 15.29 -3.43
C ASN A 44 7.60 14.37 -2.43
N GLY A 45 7.89 13.07 -2.40
CA GLY A 45 7.92 12.27 -1.17
C GLY A 45 6.62 12.10 -0.38
N PHE A 46 5.45 12.38 -0.95
CA PHE A 46 4.17 12.03 -0.34
C PHE A 46 3.29 11.36 -1.39
N ASP A 47 3.54 10.07 -1.63
CA ASP A 47 2.68 9.23 -2.45
C ASP A 47 1.35 9.04 -1.73
N PHE A 48 0.31 9.67 -2.29
CA PHE A 48 -1.03 9.71 -1.74
C PHE A 48 -2.03 9.52 -2.87
N ALA A 49 -2.73 8.40 -2.81
CA ALA A 49 -3.85 8.07 -3.67
C ALA A 49 -5.04 7.72 -2.78
N LEU A 50 -6.23 8.14 -3.20
CA LEU A 50 -7.46 7.71 -2.55
C LEU A 50 -7.66 6.19 -2.76
N PRO A 51 -8.30 5.50 -1.80
CA PRO A 51 -8.55 4.07 -1.92
C PRO A 51 -9.51 3.75 -3.08
N ASP A 52 -9.40 2.55 -3.64
CA ASP A 52 -10.30 2.05 -4.70
C ASP A 52 -11.77 2.05 -4.24
N GLU A 53 -12.00 1.90 -2.94
CA GLU A 53 -13.32 1.90 -2.31
C GLU A 53 -14.12 3.18 -2.58
N VAL A 54 -13.45 4.32 -2.86
CA VAL A 54 -14.11 5.56 -3.26
C VAL A 54 -14.84 5.37 -4.59
N GLU A 55 -14.18 4.78 -5.58
CA GLU A 55 -14.76 4.50 -6.89
C GLU A 55 -15.79 3.37 -6.82
N GLU A 56 -15.55 2.36 -5.98
CA GLU A 56 -16.52 1.29 -5.76
C GLU A 56 -17.81 1.81 -5.12
N TYR A 57 -17.72 2.78 -4.19
CA TYR A 57 -18.89 3.46 -3.64
C TYR A 57 -19.64 4.26 -4.71
N ARG A 58 -18.94 5.06 -5.53
CA ARG A 58 -19.55 5.86 -6.60
C ARG A 58 -20.33 4.98 -7.56
N LYS A 59 -19.71 3.92 -8.07
CA LYS A 59 -20.36 2.94 -8.96
C LYS A 59 -21.54 2.26 -8.26
N GLY A 60 -21.37 1.81 -7.03
CA GLY A 60 -22.45 1.14 -6.32
C GLY A 60 -23.63 2.05 -5.99
N LYS A 61 -23.40 3.36 -5.78
CA LYS A 61 -24.46 4.37 -5.61
C LYS A 61 -25.21 4.62 -6.93
N GLU A 62 -24.50 4.62 -8.06
CA GLU A 62 -25.12 4.73 -9.39
C GLU A 62 -25.92 3.48 -9.76
N GLU A 63 -25.45 2.30 -9.41
CA GLU A 63 -26.11 1.01 -9.67
C GLU A 63 -27.34 0.79 -8.76
N HIS A 64 -27.28 1.28 -7.52
CA HIS A 64 -28.31 1.05 -6.50
C HIS A 64 -28.78 2.34 -5.80
N PRO A 65 -29.27 3.35 -6.54
CA PRO A 65 -29.58 4.67 -5.99
C PRO A 65 -30.72 4.67 -4.96
N GLU A 66 -31.63 3.70 -5.03
CA GLU A 66 -32.77 3.60 -4.11
C GLU A 66 -32.48 2.71 -2.88
N ASP A 67 -31.40 1.92 -2.91
CA ASP A 67 -31.01 1.06 -1.79
C ASP A 67 -30.05 1.81 -0.87
N THR A 68 -30.65 2.59 0.03
CA THR A 68 -29.93 3.40 1.02
C THR A 68 -29.06 2.55 1.95
N ASP A 69 -29.49 1.34 2.31
CA ASP A 69 -28.72 0.45 3.17
C ASP A 69 -27.50 -0.12 2.43
N LYS A 70 -27.64 -0.50 1.16
CA LYS A 70 -26.51 -0.94 0.34
C LYS A 70 -25.52 0.18 0.08
N CYS A 71 -26.00 1.38 -0.25
CA CYS A 71 -25.17 2.57 -0.40
C CYS A 71 -24.41 2.87 0.90
N PHE A 72 -25.09 2.77 2.05
CA PHE A 72 -24.48 3.01 3.35
C PHE A 72 -23.39 1.97 3.68
N GLN A 73 -23.61 0.68 3.36
CA GLN A 73 -22.58 -0.35 3.53
C GLN A 73 -21.32 -0.06 2.69
N LEU A 74 -21.50 0.40 1.46
CA LEU A 74 -20.39 0.79 0.58
C LEU A 74 -19.67 2.04 1.10
N LEU A 75 -20.42 3.05 1.56
CA LEU A 75 -19.86 4.24 2.20
C LEU A 75 -19.07 3.88 3.48
N PHE A 76 -19.59 2.94 4.27
CA PHE A 76 -18.89 2.45 5.46
C PHE A 76 -17.59 1.74 5.10
N ARG A 77 -17.56 0.95 4.01
CA ARG A 77 -16.33 0.32 3.51
C ARG A 77 -15.29 1.36 3.06
N ARG A 78 -15.73 2.41 2.35
CA ARG A 78 -14.90 3.59 2.00
C ARG A 78 -14.30 4.22 3.25
N ALA A 79 -15.12 4.53 4.25
CA ALA A 79 -14.66 5.09 5.53
C ALA A 79 -13.65 4.19 6.26
N VAL A 80 -13.79 2.86 6.18
CA VAL A 80 -12.82 1.90 6.74
C VAL A 80 -11.47 1.97 6.01
N ALA A 81 -11.50 2.06 4.67
CA ALA A 81 -10.31 2.17 3.84
C ALA A 81 -9.57 3.51 3.99
N ASP A 82 -10.26 4.59 4.39
CA ASP A 82 -9.65 5.89 4.65
C ASP A 82 -8.84 5.92 5.95
N ILE A 83 -9.16 5.08 6.94
CA ILE A 83 -8.53 5.13 8.27
C ILE A 83 -7.01 5.01 8.24
N PRO A 84 -6.39 4.05 7.51
CA PRO A 84 -4.94 3.99 7.37
C PRO A 84 -4.32 5.30 6.86
N LEU A 85 -4.97 5.96 5.89
CA LEU A 85 -4.51 7.23 5.33
C LEU A 85 -4.64 8.37 6.35
N ILE A 86 -5.78 8.47 7.04
CA ILE A 86 -6.01 9.44 8.12
C ILE A 86 -4.94 9.28 9.20
N ARG A 87 -4.66 8.05 9.64
CA ARG A 87 -3.64 7.76 10.65
C ARG A 87 -2.24 8.14 10.18
N LYS A 88 -1.91 7.92 8.90
CA LYS A 88 -0.63 8.31 8.30
C LYS A 88 -0.44 9.82 8.33
N ILE A 89 -1.42 10.59 7.85
CA ILE A 89 -1.38 12.06 7.89
C ILE A 89 -1.21 12.58 9.33
N GLN A 90 -2.00 12.04 10.26
CA GLN A 90 -1.95 12.46 11.67
C GLN A 90 -0.61 12.15 12.33
N SER A 91 -0.01 10.98 12.06
CA SER A 91 1.27 10.60 12.65
C SER A 91 2.44 11.40 12.08
N GLU A 92 2.40 11.73 10.78
CA GLU A 92 3.46 12.47 10.10
C GLU A 92 3.40 13.99 10.34
N SER A 93 2.23 14.54 10.65
CA SER A 93 1.99 15.98 10.81
C SER A 93 3.00 16.70 11.70
N SER A 94 3.24 16.17 12.92
CA SER A 94 4.16 16.81 13.88
C SER A 94 5.63 16.78 13.42
N GLY A 95 6.03 15.71 12.71
CA GLY A 95 7.37 15.55 12.18
C GLY A 95 7.62 16.51 11.02
N ILE A 96 6.68 16.56 10.08
CA ILE A 96 6.75 17.41 8.88
C ILE A 96 6.75 18.90 9.26
N GLN A 97 5.88 19.31 10.19
CA GLN A 97 5.86 20.70 10.67
C GLN A 97 7.19 21.10 11.34
N ARG A 98 7.80 20.20 12.12
CA ARG A 98 9.11 20.44 12.74
C ARG A 98 10.23 20.56 11.71
N LEU A 99 10.25 19.69 10.71
CA LEU A 99 11.24 19.72 9.63
C LEU A 99 11.11 20.98 8.77
N LYS A 100 9.88 21.44 8.50
CA LYS A 100 9.65 22.70 7.79
C LYS A 100 10.09 23.92 8.61
N LYS A 101 9.80 23.95 9.92
CA LYS A 101 10.20 25.03 10.81
C LYS A 101 11.74 25.18 10.90
N ASN A 102 12.46 24.06 10.84
CA ASN A 102 13.92 24.05 10.89
C ASN A 102 14.57 24.20 9.50
N ASP A 103 13.79 24.48 8.46
CA ASP A 103 14.25 24.61 7.06
C ASP A 103 15.01 23.39 6.52
N ILE A 104 14.69 22.20 7.05
CA ILE A 104 15.27 20.92 6.63
C ILE A 104 14.46 20.32 5.47
N LEU A 105 13.15 20.57 5.46
CA LEU A 105 12.23 20.07 4.44
C LEU A 105 12.07 21.07 3.29
N LYS A 106 12.23 20.58 2.05
CA LYS A 106 11.96 21.38 0.85
C LYS A 106 10.49 21.79 0.78
N ASP A 107 10.23 22.97 0.21
CA ASP A 107 8.88 23.50 0.03
C ASP A 107 7.97 22.57 -0.77
N GLY A 108 8.49 21.91 -1.81
CA GLY A 108 7.72 20.95 -2.62
C GLY A 108 7.18 19.78 -1.81
N SER A 109 7.99 19.17 -0.95
CA SER A 109 7.57 18.06 -0.09
C SER A 109 6.56 18.52 0.98
N PHE A 110 6.76 19.71 1.54
CA PHE A 110 5.80 20.29 2.50
C PHE A 110 4.45 20.60 1.85
N LEU A 111 4.46 21.17 0.64
CA LEU A 111 3.25 21.44 -0.14
C LEU A 111 2.53 20.14 -0.49
N SER A 112 3.27 19.08 -0.86
CA SER A 112 2.69 17.77 -1.17
C SER A 112 1.98 17.16 0.04
N TYR A 113 2.58 17.25 1.22
CA TYR A 113 1.91 16.88 2.48
C TYR A 113 0.64 17.71 2.72
N LYS A 114 0.70 19.03 2.50
CA LYS A 114 -0.45 19.91 2.70
C LYS A 114 -1.61 19.60 1.77
N LEU A 115 -1.31 19.30 0.51
CA LEU A 115 -2.31 18.86 -0.46
C LEU A 115 -2.97 17.55 -0.05
N ALA A 116 -2.19 16.59 0.46
CA ALA A 116 -2.77 15.34 0.95
C ALA A 116 -3.56 15.50 2.27
N GLU A 117 -3.14 16.40 3.15
CA GLU A 117 -3.87 16.77 4.36
C GLU A 117 -5.23 17.41 4.00
N GLU A 118 -5.25 18.30 3.02
CA GLU A 118 -6.48 18.89 2.48
C GLU A 118 -7.38 17.83 1.86
N MET A 119 -6.83 16.96 0.99
CA MET A 119 -7.59 15.88 0.35
C MET A 119 -8.25 14.93 1.36
N ILE A 120 -7.56 14.56 2.44
CA ILE A 120 -8.15 13.74 3.51
C ILE A 120 -9.24 14.50 4.29
N ASN A 121 -9.05 15.80 4.54
CA ASN A 121 -10.07 16.57 5.25
C ASN A 121 -11.35 16.69 4.41
N ASP A 122 -11.21 16.90 3.11
CA ASP A 122 -12.33 16.92 2.17
C ASP A 122 -13.03 15.57 2.16
N GLU A 123 -12.27 14.48 2.04
CA GLU A 123 -12.78 13.10 2.08
C GLU A 123 -13.58 12.82 3.37
N ILE A 124 -13.05 13.19 4.54
CA ILE A 124 -13.75 13.06 5.83
C ILE A 124 -15.07 13.83 5.81
N ASN A 125 -15.07 15.05 5.30
CA ASN A 125 -16.26 15.89 5.27
C ASN A 125 -17.30 15.36 4.27
N GLU A 126 -16.87 14.86 3.12
CA GLU A 126 -17.73 14.22 2.13
C GLU A 126 -18.40 12.98 2.69
N VAL A 127 -17.63 12.05 3.27
CA VAL A 127 -18.16 10.82 3.88
C VAL A 127 -19.18 11.15 4.98
N ARG A 128 -18.90 12.17 5.80
CA ARG A 128 -19.84 12.66 6.82
C ARG A 128 -21.13 13.19 6.21
N ARG A 129 -21.03 14.05 5.20
CA ARG A 129 -22.18 14.61 4.51
C ARG A 129 -23.03 13.50 3.88
N GLU A 130 -22.39 12.59 3.15
CA GLU A 130 -23.07 11.47 2.51
C GLU A 130 -23.72 10.51 3.51
N ALA A 131 -23.12 10.33 4.69
CA ALA A 131 -23.72 9.53 5.75
C ALA A 131 -25.01 10.17 6.31
N GLU A 132 -25.05 11.50 6.45
CA GLU A 132 -26.26 12.23 6.82
C GLU A 132 -27.32 12.17 5.71
N GLU A 133 -26.92 12.28 4.45
CA GLU A 133 -27.83 12.16 3.29
C GLU A 133 -28.50 10.78 3.23
N LEU A 134 -27.74 9.71 3.48
CA LEU A 134 -28.25 8.34 3.43
C LEU A 134 -29.10 7.98 4.65
N LYS A 135 -28.75 8.48 5.83
CA LYS A 135 -29.41 8.14 7.12
C LYS A 135 -29.62 9.39 7.99
N PRO A 136 -30.55 10.27 7.59
CA PRO A 136 -30.73 11.58 8.21
C PRO A 136 -31.23 11.47 9.66
N GLY A 137 -30.68 12.30 10.55
CA GLY A 137 -31.10 12.39 11.95
C GLY A 137 -30.64 11.24 12.85
N GLU A 138 -29.94 10.24 12.33
CA GLU A 138 -29.38 9.14 13.11
C GLU A 138 -28.01 9.48 13.76
N GLY A 139 -27.44 10.64 13.42
CA GLY A 139 -26.15 11.10 13.92
C GLY A 139 -24.97 10.30 13.37
N TRP A 140 -25.08 9.80 12.14
CA TRP A 140 -24.01 9.06 11.46
C TRP A 140 -22.74 9.86 11.16
N PRO A 141 -22.79 11.17 10.86
CA PRO A 141 -21.59 11.98 10.64
C PRO A 141 -20.55 11.86 11.78
N ASP A 142 -21.04 11.79 13.02
CA ASP A 142 -20.18 11.69 14.19
C ASP A 142 -19.75 10.25 14.52
N LYS A 143 -20.49 9.25 14.02
CA LYS A 143 -20.33 7.83 14.37
C LYS A 143 -19.56 7.02 13.34
N ILE A 144 -19.61 7.39 12.06
CA ILE A 144 -19.14 6.56 10.95
C ILE A 144 -17.65 6.19 11.09
N PHE A 145 -16.78 7.17 11.32
CA PHE A 145 -15.34 6.93 11.50
C PHE A 145 -14.99 6.20 12.81
N PRO A 146 -15.53 6.58 13.98
CA PRO A 146 -15.33 5.79 15.21
C PRO A 146 -15.73 4.31 15.07
N GLN A 147 -16.87 4.03 14.42
CA GLN A 147 -17.32 2.66 14.17
C GLN A 147 -16.42 1.95 13.15
N ALA A 148 -15.98 2.63 12.09
CA ALA A 148 -15.05 2.09 11.12
C ALA A 148 -13.70 1.72 11.78
N VAL A 149 -13.21 2.52 12.74
CA VAL A 149 -12.00 2.22 13.53
C VAL A 149 -12.18 0.96 14.37
N GLN A 150 -13.32 0.82 15.05
CA GLN A 150 -13.64 -0.38 15.83
C GLN A 150 -13.70 -1.62 14.93
N PHE A 151 -14.35 -1.50 13.77
CA PHE A 151 -14.47 -2.56 12.79
C PHE A 151 -13.10 -3.01 12.25
N MET A 152 -12.24 -2.08 11.85
CA MET A 152 -10.89 -2.38 11.35
C MET A 152 -10.04 -3.11 12.41
N ASN A 153 -10.09 -2.64 13.66
CA ASN A 153 -9.36 -3.29 14.77
C ASN A 153 -9.88 -4.72 15.00
N HIS A 154 -11.21 -4.92 14.93
CA HIS A 154 -11.81 -6.24 15.08
C HIS A 154 -11.37 -7.21 13.96
N ILE A 155 -11.33 -6.75 12.71
CA ILE A 155 -10.82 -7.55 11.59
C ILE A 155 -9.35 -7.91 11.80
N ALA A 156 -8.52 -6.94 12.22
CA ALA A 156 -7.11 -7.19 12.48
C ALA A 156 -6.90 -8.24 13.58
N GLU A 157 -7.68 -8.18 14.67
CA GLU A 157 -7.66 -9.19 15.73
C GLU A 157 -8.07 -10.58 15.21
N GLN A 158 -9.13 -10.66 14.41
CA GLN A 158 -9.57 -11.91 13.80
C GLN A 158 -8.51 -12.50 12.87
N GLN A 159 -7.89 -11.68 12.02
CA GLN A 159 -6.82 -12.10 11.11
C GLN A 159 -5.60 -12.60 11.88
N MET A 160 -5.19 -11.89 12.93
CA MET A 160 -4.09 -12.32 13.80
C MET A 160 -4.40 -13.64 14.51
N ALA A 161 -5.63 -13.84 15.00
CA ALA A 161 -6.06 -15.09 15.61
C ALA A 161 -6.07 -16.25 14.61
N ALA A 162 -6.54 -16.01 13.38
CA ALA A 162 -6.55 -16.99 12.30
C ALA A 162 -5.12 -17.38 11.88
N GLN A 163 -4.21 -16.39 11.73
CA GLN A 163 -2.80 -16.63 11.43
C GLN A 163 -2.12 -17.43 12.55
N ARG A 164 -2.38 -17.12 13.82
CA ARG A 164 -1.85 -17.89 14.95
C ARG A 164 -2.31 -19.35 14.91
N LYS A 165 -3.60 -19.60 14.68
CA LYS A 165 -4.14 -20.96 14.54
C LYS A 165 -3.51 -21.70 13.35
N ALA A 166 -3.32 -21.03 12.22
CA ALA A 166 -2.67 -21.61 11.04
C ALA A 166 -1.20 -21.96 11.31
N ALA A 167 -0.45 -21.06 11.97
CA ALA A 167 0.94 -21.28 12.36
C ALA A 167 1.07 -22.43 13.36
N GLU A 168 0.20 -22.51 14.37
CA GLU A 168 0.16 -23.63 15.32
C GLU A 168 -0.13 -24.97 14.63
N ALA A 169 -1.08 -25.01 13.69
CA ALA A 169 -1.38 -26.20 12.91
C ALA A 169 -0.19 -26.62 12.05
N GLN A 170 0.49 -25.67 11.40
CA GLN A 170 1.67 -25.93 10.58
C GLN A 170 2.85 -26.43 11.44
N MET A 171 3.08 -25.86 12.62
CA MET A 171 4.09 -26.36 13.56
C MET A 171 3.79 -27.79 14.02
N LYS A 172 2.54 -28.10 14.40
CA LYS A 172 2.14 -29.46 14.77
C LYS A 172 2.30 -30.44 13.61
N ALA A 173 1.92 -30.07 12.40
CA ALA A 173 2.10 -30.90 11.21
C ALA A 173 3.59 -31.18 10.93
N THR A 174 4.44 -30.17 11.09
CA THR A 174 5.90 -30.28 10.88
C THR A 174 6.55 -31.15 11.96
N GLN A 175 6.16 -30.99 13.23
CA GLN A 175 6.63 -31.84 14.32
C GLN A 175 6.18 -33.31 14.13
N ALA A 176 4.93 -33.54 13.72
CA ALA A 176 4.43 -34.89 13.44
C ALA A 176 5.15 -35.53 12.24
N ALA A 177 5.40 -34.76 11.16
CA ALA A 177 6.17 -35.24 10.02
C ALA A 177 7.61 -35.59 10.41
N ARG A 178 8.26 -34.76 11.23
CA ARG A 178 9.62 -34.99 11.73
C ARG A 178 9.70 -36.21 12.65
N ALA A 179 8.70 -36.40 13.53
CA ALA A 179 8.61 -37.58 14.38
C ALA A 179 8.42 -38.88 13.56
N LYS A 180 7.56 -38.85 12.53
CA LYS A 180 7.39 -39.99 11.61
C LYS A 180 8.67 -40.30 10.83
N ALA A 181 9.38 -39.28 10.35
CA ALA A 181 10.64 -39.46 9.64
C ALA A 181 11.73 -40.07 10.55
N MET A 182 11.83 -39.62 11.80
CA MET A 182 12.76 -40.22 12.77
C MET A 182 12.39 -41.68 13.09
N ALA A 183 11.12 -41.98 13.32
CA ALA A 183 10.67 -43.35 13.57
C ALA A 183 10.93 -44.29 12.38
N GLN A 184 10.76 -43.81 11.14
CA GLN A 184 11.10 -44.58 9.94
C GLN A 184 12.60 -44.82 9.79
N ALA A 185 13.43 -43.83 10.13
CA ALA A 185 14.88 -43.97 10.10
C ALA A 185 15.37 -45.00 11.14
N GLU A 186 14.84 -44.96 12.36
CA GLU A 186 15.16 -45.95 13.40
C GLU A 186 14.70 -47.37 13.02
N ALA A 187 13.52 -47.50 12.41
CA ALA A 187 13.01 -48.78 11.91
C ALA A 187 13.88 -49.34 10.75
N ALA A 188 14.39 -48.47 9.88
CA ALA A 188 15.29 -48.88 8.81
C ALA A 188 16.66 -49.33 9.36
N GLU A 189 17.22 -48.61 10.33
CA GLU A 189 18.50 -48.96 10.95
C GLU A 189 18.43 -50.31 11.69
N THR A 190 17.34 -50.56 12.41
CA THR A 190 17.12 -51.85 13.10
C THR A 190 16.92 -53.00 12.11
N ALA A 191 16.23 -52.76 10.99
CA ALA A 191 16.09 -53.77 9.92
C ALA A 191 17.44 -54.12 9.29
N VAL A 192 18.31 -53.14 9.02
CA VAL A 192 19.67 -53.37 8.48
C VAL A 192 20.50 -54.20 9.46
N LYS A 193 20.54 -53.85 10.74
CA LYS A 193 21.27 -54.62 11.78
C LYS A 193 20.78 -56.07 11.88
N ASN A 194 19.47 -56.30 11.77
CA ASN A 194 18.91 -57.65 11.80
C ASN A 194 19.29 -58.47 10.56
N ILE A 195 19.33 -57.85 9.38
CA ILE A 195 19.77 -58.53 8.15
C ILE A 195 21.26 -58.89 8.26
N GLU A 196 22.10 -57.96 8.70
CA GLU A 196 23.54 -58.20 8.90
C GLU A 196 23.79 -59.34 9.90
N ALA A 197 23.05 -59.37 11.02
CA ALA A 197 23.14 -60.46 12.01
C ALA A 197 22.73 -61.83 11.43
N GLN A 198 21.70 -61.88 10.57
CA GLN A 198 21.29 -63.14 9.92
C GLN A 198 22.31 -63.61 8.86
N VAL A 199 22.93 -62.69 8.13
CA VAL A 199 23.99 -63.03 7.16
C VAL A 199 25.21 -63.58 7.89
N ALA A 200 25.66 -62.92 8.96
CA ALA A 200 26.78 -63.38 9.79
C ALA A 200 26.51 -64.74 10.44
N ALA A 201 25.28 -64.99 10.92
CA ALA A 201 24.89 -66.28 11.49
C ALA A 201 24.95 -67.41 10.42
N LYS A 202 24.45 -67.16 9.22
CA LYS A 202 24.49 -68.14 8.11
C LYS A 202 25.92 -68.44 7.65
N GLU A 203 26.79 -67.44 7.58
CA GLU A 203 28.20 -67.65 7.25
C GLU A 203 28.91 -68.49 8.32
N SER A 204 28.59 -68.30 9.60
CA SER A 204 29.16 -69.10 10.69
C SER A 204 28.65 -70.56 10.70
N GLU A 205 27.41 -70.82 10.29
CA GLU A 205 26.87 -72.18 10.10
C GLU A 205 27.53 -72.89 8.91
N GLU A 206 27.74 -72.19 7.78
CA GLU A 206 28.48 -72.76 6.64
C GLU A 206 29.94 -73.06 6.97
N GLU A 207 30.61 -72.21 7.77
CA GLU A 207 32.01 -72.43 8.16
C GLU A 207 32.15 -73.62 9.12
N THR A 208 31.22 -73.80 10.06
CA THR A 208 31.20 -74.95 10.98
C THR A 208 30.85 -76.27 10.29
N LEU A 209 30.03 -76.24 9.23
CA LEU A 209 29.74 -77.39 8.37
C LEU A 209 30.95 -77.81 7.50
N ARG A 210 31.79 -76.85 7.07
CA ARG A 210 33.01 -77.16 6.29
C ARG A 210 34.14 -77.76 7.11
N LYS A 211 34.24 -77.44 8.41
CA LYS A 211 35.28 -77.98 9.32
C LYS A 211 34.97 -79.39 9.88
N ARG A 212 33.77 -79.94 9.64
CA ARG A 212 33.34 -81.27 10.11
C ARG A 212 33.40 -82.38 9.04
N LYS A 213 33.86 -82.08 7.82
CA LYS A 213 34.20 -83.07 6.78
C LYS A 213 35.70 -83.28 6.74
#